data_AF-V4HME1-F1
#
_entry.id   AF-V4HME1-F1
#
_cell.length_a   1.000
_cell.length_b   1.000
_cell.length_c   1.000
_cell.angle_alpha   90.00
_cell.angle_beta   90.00
_cell.angle_gamma   90.00
#
_symmetry.space_group_name_H-M   'P 1'
#
loop_
_entity.id
_entity.type
_entity.pdbx_description
1 polymer ?
#
loop_
_entity_poly.entity_id
_entity_poly.type
_entity_poly.pdbx_seq_one_letter_code
_entity_poly.pdbx_strand_id
1 'polypeptide(L)' 'DVSSETYVYNLGDGHDVIYEIGTTSTTDQLMLGEGISKEQVKILRVDGDIALQILDTADSVVGSITLAGAFI' A
#
# COMPACT_ATOMS: atom_id res chain seq x y z
N ASP A 1 -10.85 -18.32 4.59
CA ASP A 1 -11.11 -17.78 5.93
C ASP A 1 -11.53 -16.34 5.76
N VAL A 2 -12.38 -15.83 6.65
CA VAL A 2 -12.78 -14.41 6.66
C VAL A 2 -12.04 -13.79 7.83
N SER A 3 -10.79 -13.37 7.58
CA SER A 3 -9.90 -12.78 8.58
C SER A 3 -9.51 -11.37 8.17
N SER A 4 -9.18 -10.54 9.16
CA SER A 4 -8.59 -9.23 8.93
C SER A 4 -7.07 -9.37 8.95
N GLU A 5 -6.42 -8.94 7.89
CA GLU A 5 -4.98 -8.99 7.73
C GLU A 5 -4.31 -7.65 8.10
N THR A 6 -3.06 -7.74 8.53
CA THR A 6 -2.17 -6.58 8.66
C THR A 6 -0.93 -6.80 7.82
N TYR A 7 -0.82 -5.99 6.77
CA TYR A 7 0.36 -5.92 5.92
C TYR A 7 1.29 -4.85 6.48
N VAL A 8 2.59 -5.15 6.55
CA VAL A 8 3.61 -4.18 6.97
C VAL A 8 4.54 -3.92 5.81
N TYR A 9 4.73 -2.65 5.48
CA TYR A 9 5.69 -2.22 4.47
C TYR A 9 6.76 -1.34 5.13
N ASN A 10 8.03 -1.69 4.94
CA ASN A 10 9.17 -0.94 5.42
C ASN A 10 9.92 -0.27 4.27
N LEU A 11 10.65 0.80 4.59
CA LEU A 11 11.49 1.45 3.59
C LEU A 11 12.59 0.48 3.12
N GLY A 12 12.66 0.26 1.81
CA GLY A 12 13.59 -0.69 1.19
C GLY A 12 12.97 -2.00 0.73
N ASP A 13 11.70 -2.26 1.08
CA ASP A 13 10.97 -3.45 0.58
C ASP A 13 10.75 -3.37 -0.94
N GLY A 14 10.72 -2.16 -1.50
CA GLY A 14 10.77 -1.91 -2.95
C GLY A 14 9.41 -1.61 -3.54
N HIS A 15 9.02 -2.34 -4.59
CA HIS A 15 7.78 -2.13 -5.32
C HIS A 15 6.89 -3.37 -5.21
N ASP A 16 5.98 -3.36 -4.24
CA ASP A 16 5.17 -4.52 -3.87
C ASP A 16 3.78 -4.48 -4.48
N VAL A 17 3.21 -5.67 -4.64
CA VAL A 17 1.80 -5.87 -5.00
C VAL A 17 1.15 -6.71 -3.93
N ILE A 18 0.13 -6.15 -3.28
CA ILE A 18 -0.75 -6.85 -2.35
C ILE A 18 -2.04 -7.15 -3.11
N TYR A 19 -2.36 -8.43 -3.23
CA TYR A 19 -3.63 -8.87 -3.79
C TYR A 19 -4.65 -8.91 -2.68
N GLU A 20 -5.63 -8.01 -2.74
CA GLU A 20 -6.73 -8.01 -1.80
C GLU A 20 -7.76 -9.07 -2.23
N ILE A 21 -7.91 -10.11 -1.41
CA ILE A 21 -8.76 -11.28 -1.70
C ILE A 21 -9.84 -11.47 -0.62
N GLY A 22 -10.09 -10.44 0.18
CA GLY A 22 -11.11 -10.41 1.23
C GLY A 22 -12.53 -10.17 0.75
N THR A 23 -13.47 -10.24 1.69
CA THR A 23 -14.87 -9.84 1.50
C THR A 23 -15.10 -8.49 2.17
N THR A 24 -16.16 -7.75 1.81
CA THR A 24 -16.49 -6.46 2.46
C THR A 24 -16.85 -6.56 3.95
N SER A 25 -16.76 -7.76 4.54
CA SER A 25 -16.98 -8.03 5.96
C SER A 25 -15.69 -8.07 6.78
N THR A 26 -14.52 -7.93 6.15
CA THR A 26 -13.22 -7.77 6.81
C THR A 26 -12.67 -6.38 6.58
N THR A 27 -11.81 -5.95 7.50
CA THR A 27 -11.05 -4.71 7.37
C THR A 27 -9.58 -5.05 7.47
N ASP A 28 -8.86 -4.89 6.36
CA ASP A 28 -7.42 -5.09 6.30
C ASP A 28 -6.68 -3.79 6.54
N GLN A 29 -5.46 -3.90 7.03
CA GLN A 29 -4.64 -2.75 7.41
C GLN A 29 -3.28 -2.83 6.72
N LEU A 30 -2.87 -1.73 6.10
CA LEU A 30 -1.48 -1.51 5.66
C LEU A 30 -0.80 -0.59 6.68
N MET A 31 0.19 -1.12 7.38
CA MET A 31 1.02 -0.40 8.32
C MET A 31 2.35 -0.03 7.67
N LEU A 32 2.65 1.27 7.65
CA LEU A 32 3.93 1.77 7.16
C LEU A 32 4.93 1.77 8.32
N GLY A 33 6.10 1.19 8.08
CA GLY A 33 7.19 1.06 9.03
C GLY A 33 7.88 2.38 9.35
N GLU A 34 8.85 2.32 10.26
CA GLU A 34 9.63 3.48 10.68
C GLU A 34 10.33 4.15 9.49
N GLY A 35 10.40 5.49 9.52
CA GLY A 35 11.06 6.27 8.47
C GLY A 35 10.18 6.57 7.25
N ILE A 36 8.91 6.16 7.25
CA ILE A 36 7.92 6.57 6.25
C ILE A 36 6.92 7.51 6.91
N SER A 37 7.00 8.80 6.58
CA SER A 37 6.02 9.79 7.02
C SER A 37 4.83 9.85 6.07
N LYS A 38 3.70 10.38 6.55
CA LYS A 38 2.49 10.54 5.73
C LYS A 38 2.74 11.45 4.52
N GLU A 39 3.61 12.44 4.68
CA GLU A 39 3.95 13.43 3.65
C GLU A 39 4.73 12.79 2.49
N GLN A 40 5.41 11.67 2.75
CA GLN A 40 6.10 10.89 1.71
C GLN A 40 5.16 10.01 0.90
N VAL A 41 3.90 9.84 1.32
CA VAL A 41 2.96 8.92 0.68
C VAL A 41 2.06 9.65 -0.30
N LYS A 42 2.17 9.31 -1.58
CA LYS A 42 1.23 9.73 -2.62
C LYS A 42 0.32 8.58 -3.00
N ILE A 43 -0.99 8.79 -2.91
CA ILE A 43 -2.01 7.80 -3.27
C ILE A 43 -2.56 8.12 -4.66
N LEU A 44 -2.61 7.09 -5.50
CA LEU A 44 -3.08 7.14 -6.88
C LEU A 44 -4.09 6.03 -7.13
N ARG A 45 -5.06 6.28 -8.01
CA ARG A 45 -5.89 5.23 -8.59
C ARG A 45 -5.40 4.95 -10.00
N VAL A 46 -5.05 3.70 -10.29
CA VAL A 46 -4.50 3.27 -11.58
C VAL A 46 -5.23 2.01 -12.01
N ASP A 47 -5.92 2.06 -13.15
CA ASP A 47 -6.59 0.90 -13.77
C ASP A 47 -7.52 0.06 -12.87
N GLY A 48 -8.12 0.69 -11.85
CA GLY A 48 -9.03 0.04 -10.90
C GLY A 48 -8.40 -0.23 -9.53
N ASP A 49 -7.06 -0.25 -9.48
CA ASP A 49 -6.27 -0.49 -8.27
C ASP A 49 -5.92 0.81 -7.55
N ILE A 50 -5.40 0.68 -6.32
CA ILE A 50 -4.77 1.77 -5.58
C ILE A 50 -3.26 1.56 -5.56
N ALA A 51 -2.51 2.58 -5.94
CA ALA A 51 -1.06 2.62 -5.77
C ALA A 51 -0.69 3.66 -4.71
N LEU A 52 0.10 3.24 -3.72
CA LEU A 52 0.81 4.10 -2.79
C LEU A 52 2.25 4.22 -3.30
N GLN A 53 2.68 5.43 -3.62
CA GLN A 53 4.07 5.74 -3.92
C GLN A 53 4.72 6.36 -2.69
N ILE A 54 5.90 5.85 -2.33
CA ILE A 54 6.73 6.41 -1.27
C ILE A 54 7.79 7.28 -1.92
N LEU A 55 7.78 8.56 -1.57
CA LEU A 55 8.67 9.58 -2.11
C LEU A 55 9.81 9.90 -1.13
N ASP A 56 10.98 10.20 -1.68
CA ASP A 56 12.04 10.86 -0.92
C ASP A 56 11.82 12.38 -0.84
N THR A 57 12.78 13.09 -0.24
CA THR A 57 12.72 14.54 -0.07
C THR A 57 12.91 15.32 -1.38
N ALA A 58 13.27 14.65 -2.47
CA ALA A 58 13.41 15.21 -3.82
C ALA A 58 12.23 14.80 -4.73
N ASP A 59 11.11 14.36 -4.14
CA ASP A 59 9.91 13.90 -4.83
C ASP A 59 10.14 12.69 -5.77
N SER A 60 11.23 11.94 -5.56
CA SER A 60 11.52 10.72 -6.32
C SER A 60 10.87 9.51 -5.68
N VAL A 61 10.29 8.63 -6.49
CA VAL A 61 9.71 7.37 -6.00
C VAL A 61 10.83 6.42 -5.58
N VAL A 62 10.87 6.07 -4.30
CA VAL A 62 11.83 5.14 -3.70
C VAL A 62 11.21 3.80 -3.32
N GLY A 63 9.89 3.68 -3.42
CA GLY A 63 9.16 2.44 -3.22
C GLY A 63 7.68 2.60 -3.55
N SER A 64 6.96 1.49 -3.62
CA SER A 64 5.51 1.53 -3.85
C SER A 64 4.80 0.29 -3.35
N ILE A 65 3.52 0.44 -3.06
CA ILE A 65 2.59 -0.65 -2.80
C ILE A 65 1.42 -0.51 -3.77
N THR A 66 1.12 -1.56 -4.54
CA THR A 66 -0.12 -1.65 -5.32
C THR A 66 -1.09 -2.56 -4.60
N LEU A 67 -2.26 -2.04 -4.23
CA LEU A 67 -3.39 -2.80 -3.72
C LEU A 67 -4.25 -3.21 -4.91
N ALA A 68 -4.02 -4.42 -5.40
CA ALA A 68 -4.69 -4.98 -6.56
C ALA A 68 -6.03 -5.62 -6.16
N GLY A 69 -7.08 -5.33 -6.93
CA GLY A 69 -8.42 -5.91 -6.68
C GLY A 69 -9.18 -5.32 -5.49
N ALA A 70 -8.62 -4.30 -4.83
CA ALA A 70 -9.16 -3.69 -3.60
C ALA A 70 -10.49 -2.93 -3.80
N PHE A 71 -10.97 -2.76 -5.03
CA PHE A 71 -12.23 -2.08 -5.34
C PHE A 71 -12.92 -2.75 -6.53
N ILE A 72 -13.67 -3.81 -6.27
CA ILE A 72 -14.69 -4.37 -7.17
C ILE A 72 -16.09 -3.94 -6.73
#